data_AF-A0A2D8M5F9-F1
#
_entry.id   AF-A0A2D8M5F9-F1
#
_cell.length_a   1.000
_cell.length_b   1.000
_cell.length_c   1.000
_cell.angle_alpha   90.00
_cell.angle_beta   90.00
_cell.angle_gamma   90.00
#
_symmetry.space_group_name_H-M   'P 1'
#
loop_
_entity.id
_entity.type
_entity.pdbx_description
1 polymer ?
#
loop_
_entity_poly.entity_id
_entity_poly.type
_entity_poly.pdbx_seq_one_letter_code
_entity_poly.pdbx_strand_id
1 'polypeptide(L)'
;MRGHVLLMSLIILLSPGCTYEPGNPPLNEPEDVFEGEPILGCTDSEAKNYNSEANEDDGSCEYDEPEPEPVLGCTDSEAMNYDSNATEDDGSCKYMETIPCNGMVILCHRSYDNVTFPETHNSYSTHEDNI
;
A
#
# COMPACT_ATOMS: atom_id res chain seq x y z
N MET A 1 -17.76 -38.29 77.26
CA MET A 1 -16.29 -38.55 77.22
C MET A 1 -16.06 -39.52 76.07
N ARG A 2 -15.23 -39.35 75.04
CA ARG A 2 -14.15 -38.48 74.51
C ARG A 2 -14.28 -38.67 72.97
N GLY A 3 -13.94 -37.82 72.03
CA GLY A 3 -13.25 -36.54 71.90
C GLY A 3 -12.95 -36.40 70.39
N HIS A 4 -13.22 -35.23 69.82
CA HIS A 4 -12.97 -34.88 68.42
C HIS A 4 -11.46 -34.90 68.06
N VAL A 5 -11.13 -35.04 66.76
CA VAL A 5 -10.43 -34.03 65.91
C VAL A 5 -9.66 -34.65 64.72
N LEU A 6 -9.99 -34.15 63.52
CA LEU A 6 -9.27 -33.94 62.24
C LEU A 6 -8.36 -35.03 61.61
N LEU A 7 -8.53 -35.43 60.33
CA LEU A 7 -8.37 -34.76 59.02
C LEU A 7 -6.90 -34.64 58.53
N MET A 8 -6.66 -35.17 57.31
CA MET A 8 -5.61 -34.85 56.31
C MET A 8 -4.24 -35.58 56.31
N SER A 9 -4.12 -36.48 55.31
CA SER A 9 -3.11 -36.51 54.23
C SER A 9 -1.66 -37.00 54.47
N LEU A 10 -1.20 -37.77 53.46
CA LEU A 10 0.20 -38.07 53.04
C LEU A 10 0.88 -39.23 53.80
N ILE A 11 1.27 -40.36 53.17
CA ILE A 11 2.55 -40.55 52.46
C ILE A 11 2.63 -41.97 51.82
N ILE A 12 2.90 -42.03 50.50
CA ILE A 12 3.92 -42.84 49.77
C ILE A 12 3.95 -44.37 50.06
N LEU A 13 3.66 -45.27 49.10
CA LEU A 13 4.66 -45.82 48.17
C LEU A 13 3.98 -46.32 46.87
N LEU A 14 4.20 -45.53 45.80
CA LEU A 14 4.01 -45.93 44.42
C LEU A 14 5.24 -46.75 43.95
N SER A 15 4.94 -47.83 43.21
CA SER A 15 5.78 -48.75 42.41
C SER A 15 6.82 -49.64 43.13
N PRO A 16 7.09 -50.89 42.68
CA PRO A 16 6.99 -51.38 41.30
C PRO A 16 6.23 -52.71 41.11
N GLY A 17 5.65 -52.92 39.93
CA GLY A 17 5.23 -54.25 39.52
C GLY A 17 4.09 -54.27 38.51
N CYS A 18 4.27 -53.62 37.37
CA CYS A 18 3.56 -54.09 36.17
C CYS A 18 4.09 -55.50 35.90
N THR A 19 3.22 -56.51 35.98
CA THR A 19 3.54 -57.88 35.58
C THR A 19 3.84 -57.85 34.08
N TYR A 20 5.10 -58.10 33.71
CA TYR A 20 5.49 -58.28 32.32
C TYR A 20 4.91 -59.62 31.84
N GLU A 21 3.89 -59.60 30.97
CA GLU A 21 3.52 -60.76 30.16
C GLU A 21 4.55 -60.88 29.02
N PRO A 22 5.37 -61.94 28.97
CA PRO A 22 6.23 -62.19 27.84
C PRO A 22 5.39 -62.88 26.77
N GLY A 23 4.81 -62.14 25.82
CA GLY A 23 4.14 -62.84 24.73
C GLY A 23 3.37 -62.05 23.68
N ASN A 24 3.13 -60.75 23.84
CA ASN A 24 2.55 -59.98 22.74
C ASN A 24 3.64 -59.13 22.08
N PRO A 25 4.09 -59.47 20.85
CA PRO A 25 4.86 -58.51 20.07
C PRO A 25 3.99 -57.24 19.95
N PRO A 26 4.58 -56.04 20.05
CA PRO A 26 3.82 -54.81 19.88
C PRO A 26 3.09 -54.91 18.54
N LEU A 27 1.80 -54.60 18.57
CA LEU A 27 1.04 -54.30 17.36
C LEU A 27 1.93 -53.39 16.52
N ASN A 28 2.08 -53.70 15.24
CA ASN A 28 2.66 -52.77 14.26
C ASN A 28 1.93 -51.43 14.41
N GLU A 29 2.46 -50.55 15.26
CA GLU A 29 2.32 -49.13 15.04
C GLU A 29 3.08 -48.92 13.72
N PRO A 30 2.40 -48.45 12.66
CA PRO A 30 3.12 -48.08 11.45
C PRO A 30 4.23 -47.15 11.90
N GLU A 31 5.46 -47.50 11.54
CA GLU A 31 6.65 -46.70 11.80
C GLU A 31 6.24 -45.24 11.62
N ASP A 32 6.32 -44.47 12.71
CA ASP A 32 6.10 -43.03 12.73
C ASP A 32 6.83 -42.47 11.51
N VAL A 33 6.06 -42.19 10.46
CA VAL A 33 6.59 -41.66 9.22
C VAL A 33 7.07 -40.31 9.65
N PHE A 34 8.38 -40.20 9.87
CA PHE A 34 9.05 -38.95 10.17
C PHE A 34 8.97 -38.12 8.89
N GLU A 35 7.77 -37.59 8.62
CA GLU A 35 7.56 -36.49 7.71
C GLU A 35 8.30 -35.33 8.38
N GLY A 36 9.45 -34.96 7.81
CA GLY A 36 10.26 -33.86 8.33
C GLY A 36 9.38 -32.64 8.56
N GLU A 37 9.60 -31.95 9.68
CA GLU A 37 8.82 -30.74 10.01
C GLU A 37 8.86 -29.75 8.83
N PRO A 38 7.72 -29.11 8.50
CA PRO A 38 7.69 -28.14 7.42
C PRO A 38 8.59 -26.95 7.76
N ILE A 39 9.39 -26.54 6.78
CA ILE A 39 10.17 -25.32 6.82
C ILE A 39 9.25 -24.22 6.28
N LEU A 40 8.81 -23.35 7.19
CA LEU A 40 7.93 -22.23 6.89
C LEU A 40 8.69 -21.06 6.27
N GLY A 41 8.09 -20.41 5.27
CA GLY A 41 8.57 -19.16 4.68
C GLY A 41 7.98 -18.92 3.29
N CYS A 42 8.25 -17.77 2.69
CA CYS A 42 7.73 -17.48 1.35
C CYS A 42 8.29 -18.45 0.29
N THR A 43 7.41 -19.18 -0.38
CA THR A 43 7.78 -20.16 -1.43
C THR A 43 7.73 -19.57 -2.85
N ASP A 44 7.26 -18.33 -3.00
CA ASP A 44 7.18 -17.63 -4.29
C ASP A 44 8.52 -17.00 -4.66
N SER A 45 9.10 -17.43 -5.79
CA SER A 45 10.38 -16.91 -6.31
C SER A 45 10.32 -15.46 -6.81
N GLU A 46 9.12 -14.90 -7.02
CA GLU A 46 8.92 -13.50 -7.40
C GLU A 46 8.84 -12.57 -6.18
N ALA A 47 8.73 -13.11 -4.96
CA ALA A 47 8.72 -12.32 -3.74
C ALA A 47 10.13 -11.90 -3.29
N LYS A 48 10.24 -10.75 -2.64
CA LYS A 48 11.50 -10.18 -2.13
C LYS A 48 12.14 -11.02 -1.04
N ASN A 49 11.31 -11.72 -0.27
CA ASN A 49 11.70 -12.56 0.85
C ASN A 49 11.54 -14.05 0.53
N TYR A 50 11.64 -14.42 -0.76
CA TYR A 50 11.69 -15.82 -1.19
C TYR A 50 12.72 -16.63 -0.38
N ASN A 51 12.28 -17.77 0.16
CA ASN A 51 13.12 -18.71 0.88
C ASN A 51 13.16 -20.05 0.14
N SER A 52 14.31 -20.39 -0.45
CA SER A 52 14.49 -21.64 -1.20
C SER A 52 14.43 -22.90 -0.34
N GLU A 53 14.63 -22.78 0.98
CA GLU A 53 14.53 -23.90 1.92
C GLU A 53 13.10 -24.09 2.43
N ALA A 54 12.19 -23.13 2.21
CA ALA A 54 10.81 -23.26 2.62
C ALA A 54 10.08 -24.30 1.76
N ASN A 55 9.37 -25.22 2.42
CA ASN A 55 8.53 -26.23 1.78
C ASN A 55 7.03 -26.01 2.05
N GLU A 56 6.69 -25.03 2.88
CA GLU A 56 5.32 -24.61 3.16
C GLU A 56 5.28 -23.08 3.28
N ASP A 57 4.36 -22.45 2.54
CA ASP A 57 4.16 -21.01 2.57
C ASP A 57 3.48 -20.57 3.86
N ASP A 58 4.10 -19.66 4.59
CA ASP A 58 3.56 -19.08 5.83
C ASP A 58 2.77 -17.78 5.59
N GLY A 59 2.60 -17.39 4.33
CA GLY A 59 1.90 -16.17 3.93
C GLY A 59 2.70 -14.90 4.21
N SER A 60 4.01 -15.01 4.48
CA SER A 60 4.89 -13.86 4.72
C SER A 60 5.40 -13.19 3.46
N CYS A 61 5.07 -13.69 2.25
CA CYS A 61 5.60 -13.16 1.00
C CYS A 61 5.42 -11.64 0.84
N GLU A 62 6.54 -10.95 0.61
CA GLU A 62 6.62 -9.51 0.38
C GLU A 62 6.82 -9.23 -1.11
N TYR A 63 5.90 -8.46 -1.70
CA TYR A 63 5.98 -8.07 -3.10
C TYR A 63 6.29 -6.56 -3.23
N ASP A 64 6.74 -6.14 -4.40
CA ASP A 64 6.70 -4.72 -4.75
C ASP A 64 5.24 -4.30 -4.93
N GLU A 65 4.82 -3.27 -4.21
CA GLU A 65 3.54 -2.61 -4.51
C GLU A 65 3.66 -1.97 -5.90
N PRO A 66 2.66 -2.13 -6.78
CA PRO A 66 2.69 -1.44 -8.07
C PRO A 66 2.69 0.07 -7.82
N GLU A 67 3.68 0.77 -8.39
CA GLU A 67 3.69 2.23 -8.43
C GLU A 67 2.40 2.71 -9.13
N PRO A 68 1.71 3.73 -8.61
CA PRO A 68 0.49 4.22 -9.23
C PRO A 68 0.77 4.75 -10.63
N GLU A 69 0.01 4.27 -11.62
CA GLU A 69 0.10 4.76 -13.00
C GLU A 69 -0.23 6.26 -13.05
N PRO A 70 0.49 7.05 -13.87
CA PRO A 70 0.24 8.48 -13.98
C PRO A 70 -1.11 8.74 -14.65
N VAL A 71 -1.87 9.70 -14.10
CA VAL A 71 -3.07 10.22 -14.73
C VAL A 71 -2.65 11.32 -15.70
N LEU A 72 -2.80 11.05 -16.99
CA LEU A 72 -2.46 11.97 -18.06
C LEU A 72 -3.53 13.04 -18.26
N GLY A 73 -3.11 14.30 -18.31
CA GLY A 73 -3.97 15.45 -18.63
C GLY A 73 -3.23 16.76 -18.45
N CYS A 74 -3.87 17.89 -18.71
CA CYS A 74 -3.21 19.18 -18.53
C CYS A 74 -3.03 19.52 -17.05
N THR A 75 -1.77 19.69 -16.61
CA THR A 75 -1.43 20.01 -15.21
C THR A 75 -1.29 21.51 -14.94
N ASP A 76 -1.32 22.35 -15.97
CA ASP A 76 -1.22 23.81 -15.83
C ASP A 76 -2.58 24.42 -15.44
N SER A 77 -2.65 25.04 -14.26
CA SER A 77 -3.87 25.68 -13.74
C SER A 77 -4.32 26.91 -14.52
N GLU A 78 -3.45 27.50 -15.34
CA GLU A 78 -3.76 28.63 -16.22
C GLU A 78 -4.30 28.19 -17.58
N ALA A 79 -4.27 26.89 -17.90
CA ALA A 79 -4.85 26.35 -19.12
C ALA A 79 -6.38 26.24 -19.02
N MET A 80 -7.08 26.42 -20.15
CA MET A 80 -8.54 26.32 -20.22
C MET A 80 -9.06 24.90 -19.96
N ASN A 81 -8.21 23.89 -20.11
CA ASN A 81 -8.51 22.48 -19.93
C ASN A 81 -7.67 21.84 -18.81
N TYR A 82 -7.29 22.62 -17.78
CA TYR A 82 -6.68 22.10 -16.57
C TYR A 82 -7.49 20.92 -15.99
N ASP A 83 -6.80 19.82 -15.68
CA ASP A 83 -7.35 18.66 -15.00
C ASP A 83 -6.69 18.50 -13.63
N SER A 84 -7.45 18.73 -12.55
CA SER A 84 -6.96 18.59 -11.19
C SER A 84 -6.63 17.17 -10.76
N ASN A 85 -7.06 16.16 -11.53
CA ASN A 85 -6.72 14.77 -11.29
C ASN A 85 -5.47 14.34 -12.08
N ALA A 86 -5.01 15.15 -13.04
CA ALA A 86 -3.81 14.84 -13.79
C ALA A 86 -2.58 14.92 -12.88
N THR A 87 -1.78 13.86 -12.89
CA THR A 87 -0.51 13.79 -12.16
C THR A 87 0.70 13.96 -13.09
N GLU A 88 0.48 13.90 -14.41
CA GLU A 88 1.50 14.10 -15.43
C GLU A 88 0.91 14.83 -16.65
N ASP A 89 1.66 15.82 -17.18
CA ASP A 89 1.24 16.60 -18.34
C ASP A 89 1.31 15.78 -19.64
N ASP A 90 0.19 15.69 -20.35
CA ASP A 90 0.12 15.01 -21.64
C ASP A 90 0.38 15.95 -22.83
N GLY A 91 0.68 17.22 -22.58
CA GLY A 91 0.90 18.25 -23.59
C GLY A 91 -0.39 18.70 -24.28
N SER A 92 -1.56 18.31 -23.78
CA SER A 92 -2.86 18.72 -24.32
C SER A 92 -3.33 20.09 -23.83
N CYS A 93 -2.56 20.79 -22.99
CA CYS A 93 -2.91 22.10 -22.46
C CYS A 93 -3.24 23.10 -23.57
N LYS A 94 -4.41 23.73 -23.44
CA LYS A 94 -4.97 24.73 -24.35
C LYS A 94 -5.02 26.06 -23.63
N TYR A 95 -4.21 26.98 -24.08
CA TYR A 95 -4.23 28.36 -23.64
C TYR A 95 -5.12 29.18 -24.56
N MET A 96 -5.67 30.28 -24.06
CA MET A 96 -6.28 31.26 -24.96
C MET A 96 -5.16 31.79 -25.84
N GLU A 97 -5.14 31.37 -27.11
CA GLU A 97 -4.38 32.10 -28.12
C GLU A 97 -4.99 33.50 -28.15
N THR A 98 -4.20 34.50 -27.75
CA THR A 98 -4.57 35.89 -27.98
C THR A 98 -4.62 36.08 -29.48
N ILE A 99 -5.79 35.88 -30.10
CA ILE A 99 -5.98 36.21 -31.51
C ILE A 99 -5.76 37.73 -31.60
N PRO A 100 -4.70 38.19 -32.26
CA PRO A 100 -4.47 39.62 -32.39
C PRO A 100 -5.55 40.15 -33.34
N CYS A 101 -6.51 40.90 -32.80
CA CYS A 101 -7.32 41.78 -33.64
C CYS A 101 -6.37 42.80 -34.28
N ASN A 102 -6.04 42.62 -35.57
CA ASN A 102 -5.17 43.51 -36.33
C ASN A 102 -3.76 43.75 -35.71
N GLY A 103 -3.12 42.73 -35.15
CA GLY A 103 -1.70 42.80 -34.77
C GLY A 103 -1.37 43.50 -33.44
N MET A 104 -2.32 43.65 -32.52
CA MET A 104 -2.09 44.22 -31.18
C MET A 104 -2.46 43.19 -30.10
N VAL A 105 -1.53 42.87 -29.20
CA VAL A 105 -1.73 41.92 -28.10
C VAL A 105 -2.12 42.69 -26.83
N ILE A 106 -3.40 42.90 -26.53
CA ILE A 106 -3.89 43.20 -25.17
C ILE A 106 -5.35 42.73 -25.01
N LEU A 107 -5.62 41.83 -24.05
CA LEU A 107 -6.92 41.75 -23.38
C LEU A 107 -6.72 42.19 -21.92
N CYS A 108 -6.99 43.46 -21.63
CA CYS A 108 -7.24 43.90 -20.26
C CYS A 108 -8.76 43.98 -20.09
N HIS A 109 -9.38 42.91 -19.58
CA HIS A 109 -10.76 42.99 -19.12
C HIS A 109 -10.77 43.66 -17.74
N ARG A 110 -11.39 44.85 -17.63
CA ARG A 110 -11.83 45.38 -16.35
C ARG A 110 -13.35 45.28 -16.26
N SER A 111 -13.82 44.75 -15.14
CA SER A 111 -15.23 44.57 -14.85
C SER A 111 -15.73 45.73 -14.00
N TYR A 112 -16.77 46.43 -14.44
CA TYR A 112 -17.58 47.32 -13.59
C TYR A 112 -19.02 46.82 -13.64
N ASP A 113 -19.67 46.73 -12.47
CA ASP A 113 -21.07 46.33 -12.32
C ASP A 113 -21.48 45.06 -13.10
N ASN A 114 -20.61 44.06 -13.10
CA ASN A 114 -20.83 42.74 -13.70
C ASN A 114 -21.03 42.76 -15.23
N VAL A 115 -20.56 43.81 -15.92
CA VAL A 115 -20.52 43.89 -17.38
C VAL A 115 -19.09 44.14 -17.83
N THR A 116 -18.61 43.32 -18.75
CA THR A 116 -17.26 43.42 -19.32
C THR A 116 -17.32 44.23 -20.61
N PHE A 117 -16.70 45.41 -20.63
CA PHE A 117 -16.56 46.23 -21.82
C PHE A 117 -15.12 46.17 -22.36
N PRO A 118 -14.90 46.01 -23.67
CA PRO A 118 -13.57 46.09 -24.26
C PRO A 118 -13.14 47.56 -24.38
N GLU A 119 -12.17 48.00 -23.58
CA GLU A 119 -11.52 49.29 -23.76
C GLU A 119 -10.19 49.13 -24.51
N THR A 120 -9.95 50.02 -25.48
CA THR A 120 -8.69 50.06 -26.25
C THR A 120 -7.76 51.09 -25.61
N HIS A 121 -6.81 50.64 -24.80
CA HIS A 121 -5.64 51.46 -24.49
C HIS A 121 -4.68 51.37 -25.69
N ASN A 122 -4.36 52.52 -26.26
CA ASN A 122 -3.41 52.64 -27.36
C ASN A 122 -1.99 52.28 -26.90
N SER A 123 -1.33 51.46 -27.69
CA SER A 123 0.01 50.91 -27.46
C SER A 123 1.13 51.93 -27.73
N TYR A 124 1.24 52.97 -26.90
CA TYR A 124 2.43 53.84 -26.88
C TYR A 124 2.90 54.16 -25.45
N SER A 125 3.13 53.12 -24.65
CA SER A 125 3.99 53.25 -23.48
C SER A 125 5.02 52.12 -23.51
N THR A 126 6.04 52.32 -24.35
CA THR A 126 7.29 51.59 -24.24
C THR A 126 7.96 51.99 -22.93
N HIS A 127 8.56 51.01 -22.26
CA HIS A 127 9.30 51.10 -21.00
C HIS A 127 10.54 52.03 -21.03
N GLU A 128 10.68 52.94 -22.00
CA GLU A 128 11.79 53.87 -22.10
C GLU A 128 11.38 55.21 -22.73
N ASP A 129 10.54 56.00 -22.07
CA ASP A 129 10.55 57.45 -22.28
C ASP A 129 10.36 58.14 -20.94
N ASN A 130 11.43 58.77 -20.47
CA ASN A 130 11.51 59.46 -19.18
C ASN A 130 10.90 60.87 -19.30
N ILE A 131 9.60 60.96 -19.59
CA ILE A 131 8.77 62.17 -19.54
C ILE A 131 7.46 61.88 -18.81
#